data_AF-A0A7U6KJT2-F1
#
_entry.id   AF-A0A7U6KJT2-F1
#
_cell.length_a   1.000
_cell.length_b   1.000
_cell.length_c   1.000
_cell.angle_alpha   90.00
_cell.angle_beta   90.00
_cell.angle_gamma   90.00
#
_symmetry.space_group_name_H-M   'P 1'
#
loop_
_entity.id
_entity.type
_entity.pdbx_description
1 polymer ?
#
loop_
_entity_poly.entity_id
_entity_poly.type
_entity_poly.pdbx_seq_one_letter_code
_entity_poly.pdbx_strand_id
1 'polypeptide(L)'
;MSNLFSGLEEYGLTGLEKMDVYAQESKTKLISNLQKRVVVKMREEELVFDKTYKCPACDAEFKSKVVKTGKAKLIQTDSDLRPKYDHVDSLKYDAVLCPECGYAALGRFFQYLSSAQIKYVRENITSKFHNQKFEGSYYTYDEAIKRHKLALLSSMVKNAKTSEKAYTCLKIAWLYRGKRENLSNDTKNYENEIKKLQASEDEFLMKAYEGFNGAFSKEDFPMCGMDEYTVMYIVSDLAFRAGKLDEAMRMLSHLLSGRGANDRVKNKARELKEEIKKAQEANQE
;
A
#
# COMPACT_ATOMS: atom_id res chain seq x y z
N MET A 1 57.87 -16.10 -21.78
CA MET A 1 56.51 -16.27 -21.23
C MET A 1 55.82 -14.93 -21.35
N SER A 2 54.77 -14.86 -22.16
CA SER A 2 53.98 -13.65 -22.42
C SER A 2 53.24 -13.26 -21.14
N ASN A 3 53.47 -12.03 -20.65
CA ASN A 3 52.70 -11.47 -19.56
C ASN A 3 51.26 -11.29 -20.05
N LEU A 4 50.33 -12.08 -19.49
CA LEU A 4 48.93 -12.14 -19.93
C LEU A 4 48.18 -10.80 -19.79
N PHE A 5 48.74 -9.86 -19.04
CA PHE A 5 48.09 -8.62 -18.60
C PHE A 5 48.89 -7.35 -18.94
N SER A 6 49.88 -7.40 -19.85
CA SER A 6 50.60 -6.18 -20.28
C SER A 6 49.70 -5.24 -21.09
N GLY A 7 49.61 -3.96 -20.73
CA GLY A 7 48.79 -2.95 -21.41
C GLY A 7 47.54 -2.49 -20.62
N LEU A 8 47.35 -2.97 -19.39
CA LEU A 8 46.26 -2.52 -18.51
C LEU A 8 46.67 -1.34 -17.61
N GLU A 9 47.91 -0.86 -17.73
CA GLU A 9 48.41 0.29 -16.95
C GLU A 9 47.63 1.58 -17.23
N GLU A 10 47.11 1.75 -18.46
CA GLU A 10 46.29 2.92 -18.86
C GLU A 10 44.97 3.04 -18.08
N TYR A 11 44.49 1.96 -17.47
CA TYR A 11 43.25 1.95 -16.68
C TYR A 11 43.51 2.03 -15.17
N GLY A 12 44.75 2.31 -14.75
CA GLY A 12 45.12 2.49 -13.34
C GLY A 12 45.21 1.19 -12.53
N LEU A 13 45.31 0.03 -13.21
CA LEU A 13 45.38 -1.29 -12.59
C LEU A 13 46.83 -1.80 -12.49
N THR A 14 47.68 -1.04 -11.82
CA THR A 14 49.08 -1.42 -11.56
C THR A 14 49.18 -2.49 -10.47
N GLY A 15 49.98 -3.53 -10.69
CA GLY A 15 50.36 -4.53 -9.66
C GLY A 15 49.76 -5.94 -9.83
N LEU A 16 49.10 -6.25 -10.95
CA LEU A 16 48.46 -7.55 -11.21
C LEU A 16 49.35 -8.55 -11.99
N GLU A 17 50.62 -8.24 -12.16
CA GLU A 17 51.61 -9.00 -12.95
C GLU A 17 51.90 -10.41 -12.43
N LYS A 18 51.44 -10.75 -11.22
CA LYS A 18 51.71 -12.05 -10.55
C LYS A 18 50.45 -12.89 -10.29
N MET A 19 49.33 -12.59 -10.95
CA MET A 19 48.13 -13.42 -10.81
C MET A 19 48.19 -14.62 -11.76
N ASP A 20 48.36 -15.80 -11.18
CA ASP A 20 48.29 -17.09 -11.88
C ASP A 20 46.83 -17.55 -11.95
N VAL A 21 46.33 -17.80 -13.16
CA VAL A 21 44.91 -18.04 -13.47
C VAL A 21 44.39 -19.33 -12.81
N TYR A 22 45.29 -20.24 -12.42
CA TYR A 22 44.92 -21.56 -11.90
C TYR A 22 45.57 -21.91 -10.54
N ALA A 23 46.01 -20.93 -9.76
CA ALA A 23 46.54 -21.20 -8.42
C ALA A 23 45.43 -21.63 -7.44
N GLN A 24 45.51 -22.87 -6.95
CA GLN A 24 44.62 -23.39 -5.92
C GLN A 24 45.10 -23.04 -4.49
N GLU A 25 44.15 -22.48 -3.75
CA GLU A 25 43.99 -22.39 -2.29
C GLU A 25 44.73 -21.31 -1.47
N SER A 26 43.94 -20.32 -1.00
CA SER A 26 43.71 -20.15 0.45
C SER A 26 42.34 -19.51 0.72
N LYS A 27 41.35 -20.35 1.01
CA LYS A 27 39.95 -20.00 1.31
C LYS A 27 39.74 -19.12 2.56
N THR A 28 40.80 -18.72 3.25
CA THR A 28 40.70 -18.08 4.58
C THR A 28 40.70 -16.53 4.53
N LYS A 29 41.13 -15.90 3.43
CA LYS A 29 41.15 -14.42 3.31
C LYS A 29 40.01 -13.80 2.48
N LEU A 30 39.27 -14.61 1.71
CA LEU A 30 38.12 -14.10 0.93
C LEU A 30 36.85 -13.93 1.80
N ILE A 31 36.71 -14.72 2.87
CA ILE A 31 35.51 -14.70 3.74
C ILE A 31 35.48 -13.45 4.64
N SER A 32 36.64 -12.91 5.03
CA SER A 32 36.71 -11.75 5.94
C SER A 32 36.39 -10.41 5.26
N ASN A 33 36.52 -10.29 3.93
CA ASN A 33 36.17 -9.07 3.19
C ASN A 33 34.75 -9.08 2.59
N LEU A 34 34.03 -10.22 2.65
CA LEU A 34 32.59 -10.30 2.34
C LEU A 34 31.69 -10.00 3.55
N GLN A 35 32.26 -9.95 4.77
CA GLN A 35 31.51 -9.81 6.02
C GLN A 35 31.51 -8.39 6.64
N LYS A 36 31.85 -7.36 5.86
CA LYS A 36 31.58 -5.95 6.24
C LYS A 36 30.84 -5.17 5.16
N ARG A 37 29.80 -5.78 4.56
CA ARG A 37 28.61 -4.97 4.26
C ARG A 37 27.94 -4.71 5.60
N VAL A 38 28.24 -3.56 6.18
CA VAL A 38 27.36 -2.97 7.19
C VAL A 38 25.98 -2.98 6.54
N VAL A 39 25.08 -3.85 7.03
CA VAL A 39 23.66 -3.76 6.68
C VAL A 39 23.22 -2.44 7.25
N VAL A 40 23.33 -1.37 6.45
CA VAL A 40 22.70 -0.10 6.77
C VAL A 40 21.22 -0.44 6.81
N LYS A 41 20.68 -0.60 8.02
CA LYS A 41 19.26 -0.83 8.24
C LYS A 41 18.56 0.39 7.66
N MET A 42 18.06 0.25 6.43
CA MET A 42 17.44 1.35 5.71
C MET A 42 16.27 1.84 6.55
N ARG A 43 16.28 3.13 6.86
CA ARG A 43 15.23 3.75 7.68
C ARG A 43 14.15 4.29 6.78
N GLU A 44 12.91 4.23 7.25
CA GLU A 44 11.74 4.69 6.50
C GLU A 44 11.89 6.13 5.97
N GLU A 45 12.53 7.00 6.77
CA GLU A 45 12.85 8.39 6.44
C GLU A 45 13.64 8.55 5.14
N GLU A 46 14.52 7.60 4.84
CA GLU A 46 15.37 7.62 3.64
C GLU A 46 14.58 7.20 2.39
N LEU A 47 13.46 6.51 2.58
CA LEU A 47 12.54 6.02 1.56
C LEU A 47 11.40 6.99 1.24
N VAL A 48 11.31 8.11 1.95
CA VAL A 48 10.29 9.14 1.71
C VAL A 48 10.92 10.46 1.28
N PHE A 49 10.12 11.31 0.62
CA PHE A 49 10.48 12.67 0.28
C PHE A 49 9.27 13.58 0.33
N ASP A 50 9.52 14.87 0.49
CA ASP A 50 8.48 15.88 0.40
C ASP A 50 8.19 16.20 -1.07
N LYS A 51 6.93 16.03 -1.48
CA LYS A 51 6.41 16.45 -2.78
C LYS A 51 5.55 17.68 -2.59
N THR A 52 5.76 18.69 -3.43
CA THR A 52 4.92 19.90 -3.46
C THR A 52 3.58 19.59 -4.13
N TYR A 53 2.50 20.06 -3.51
CA TYR A 53 1.13 20.01 -4.01
C TYR A 53 0.55 21.41 -4.01
N LYS A 54 -0.24 21.73 -5.04
CA LYS A 54 -1.17 22.86 -5.03
C LYS A 54 -2.56 22.33 -4.69
N CYS A 55 -3.23 22.91 -3.70
CA CYS A 55 -4.56 22.47 -3.28
C CYS A 55 -5.63 22.95 -4.27
N PRO A 56 -6.45 22.08 -4.87
CA PRO A 56 -7.52 22.53 -5.78
C PRO A 56 -8.70 23.20 -5.05
N ALA A 57 -8.79 23.08 -3.72
CA ALA A 57 -9.88 23.67 -2.94
C ALA A 57 -9.59 25.10 -2.48
N CYS A 58 -8.32 25.43 -2.17
CA CYS A 58 -7.92 26.74 -1.63
C CYS A 58 -6.69 27.37 -2.31
N ASP A 59 -6.15 26.75 -3.36
CA ASP A 59 -4.96 27.19 -4.11
C ASP A 59 -3.65 27.27 -3.33
N ALA A 60 -3.65 26.99 -2.02
CA ALA A 60 -2.45 26.95 -1.21
C ALA A 60 -1.44 25.91 -1.71
N GLU A 61 -0.17 26.30 -1.76
CA GLU A 61 0.94 25.39 -1.99
C GLU A 61 1.46 24.82 -0.67
N PHE A 62 1.65 23.52 -0.62
CA PHE A 62 2.14 22.83 0.57
C PHE A 62 2.95 21.59 0.18
N LYS A 63 3.69 21.04 1.13
CA LYS A 63 4.45 19.79 0.96
C LYS A 63 3.76 18.64 1.68
N SER A 64 3.73 17.47 1.04
CA SER A 64 3.28 16.21 1.66
C SER A 64 4.31 15.13 1.37
N LYS A 65 4.51 14.23 2.34
CA LYS A 65 5.46 13.12 2.19
C LYS A 65 4.90 12.06 1.26
N VAL A 66 5.77 11.51 0.43
CA VAL A 66 5.48 10.43 -0.52
C VAL A 66 6.64 9.45 -0.54
N VAL A 67 6.36 8.18 -0.86
CA VAL A 67 7.38 7.14 -0.96
C VAL A 67 8.17 7.28 -2.27
N LYS A 68 9.49 7.07 -2.20
CA LYS A 68 10.39 6.90 -3.33
C LYS A 68 10.18 5.53 -3.95
N THR A 69 9.22 5.42 -4.86
CA THR A 69 8.83 4.13 -5.49
C THR A 69 10.00 3.36 -6.08
N GLY A 70 11.01 4.03 -6.67
CA GLY A 70 12.20 3.38 -7.21
C GLY A 70 13.13 2.74 -6.17
N LYS A 71 12.97 3.06 -4.88
CA LYS A 71 13.76 2.47 -3.78
C LYS A 71 12.94 1.51 -2.91
N ALA A 72 11.62 1.63 -2.91
CA ALA A 72 10.74 0.75 -2.15
C ALA A 72 10.58 -0.60 -2.88
N LYS A 73 11.18 -1.66 -2.34
CA LYS A 73 11.11 -3.01 -2.90
C LYS A 73 9.86 -3.73 -2.40
N LEU A 74 9.00 -4.20 -3.31
CA LEU A 74 7.85 -5.04 -2.94
C LEU A 74 8.34 -6.40 -2.45
N ILE A 75 7.97 -6.79 -1.22
CA ILE A 75 8.31 -8.09 -0.62
C ILE A 75 7.19 -9.09 -0.87
N GLN A 76 5.95 -8.68 -0.55
CA GLN A 76 4.80 -9.56 -0.53
C GLN A 76 3.54 -8.79 -0.90
N THR A 77 2.50 -9.52 -1.26
CA THR A 77 1.15 -9.00 -1.42
C THR A 77 0.22 -9.92 -0.62
N ASP A 78 -0.51 -9.36 0.34
CA ASP A 78 -1.50 -10.11 1.14
C ASP A 78 -2.60 -10.71 0.23
N SER A 79 -3.44 -11.58 0.78
CA SER A 79 -4.54 -12.19 0.02
C SER A 79 -5.50 -11.13 -0.54
N ASP A 80 -5.80 -10.07 0.21
CA ASP A 80 -6.66 -8.97 -0.24
C ASP A 80 -5.97 -7.94 -1.14
N LEU A 81 -4.79 -8.26 -1.67
CA LEU A 81 -3.95 -7.40 -2.51
C LEU A 81 -3.28 -6.21 -1.79
N ARG A 82 -3.24 -6.18 -0.45
CA ARG A 82 -2.42 -5.19 0.27
C ARG A 82 -0.93 -5.37 -0.09
N PRO A 83 -0.24 -4.35 -0.62
CA PRO A 83 1.17 -4.45 -0.92
C PRO A 83 2.02 -4.28 0.35
N LYS A 84 3.05 -5.11 0.52
CA LYS A 84 4.04 -5.00 1.59
C LYS A 84 5.42 -4.71 1.00
N TYR A 85 5.96 -3.54 1.32
CA TYR A 85 7.28 -3.10 0.87
C TYR A 85 8.32 -3.25 1.98
N ASP A 86 9.57 -3.41 1.56
CA ASP A 86 10.71 -3.46 2.46
C ASP A 86 10.96 -2.10 3.10
N HIS A 87 11.13 -2.08 4.41
CA HIS A 87 11.49 -0.91 5.23
C HIS A 87 10.54 0.31 5.18
N VAL A 88 9.40 0.25 4.48
CA VAL A 88 8.37 1.31 4.44
C VAL A 88 6.97 0.74 4.22
N ASP A 89 5.98 1.21 4.99
CA ASP A 89 4.57 0.99 4.63
C ASP A 89 4.09 2.14 3.73
N SER A 90 4.00 1.86 2.43
CA SER A 90 3.56 2.83 1.42
C SER A 90 2.18 3.40 1.68
N LEU A 91 1.30 2.64 2.34
CA LEU A 91 -0.08 3.05 2.61
C LEU A 91 -0.14 4.28 3.50
N LYS A 92 0.87 4.51 4.35
CA LYS A 92 0.93 5.68 5.22
C LYS A 92 0.95 7.01 4.44
N TYR A 93 1.36 6.95 3.18
CA TYR A 93 1.60 8.11 2.32
C TYR A 93 0.57 8.25 1.18
N ASP A 94 -0.43 7.38 1.13
CA ASP A 94 -1.43 7.39 0.04
C ASP A 94 -2.39 8.59 0.13
N ALA A 95 -2.70 9.08 1.33
CA ALA A 95 -3.58 10.24 1.53
C ALA A 95 -2.80 11.55 1.58
N VAL A 96 -3.19 12.47 0.69
CA VAL A 96 -2.73 13.85 0.66
C VAL A 96 -3.75 14.70 1.41
N LEU A 97 -3.28 15.50 2.37
CA LEU A 97 -4.08 16.41 3.18
C LEU A 97 -3.53 17.83 3.04
N CYS A 98 -4.37 18.77 2.64
CA CYS A 98 -4.05 20.18 2.67
C CYS A 98 -4.09 20.69 4.13
N PRO A 99 -2.98 21.24 4.67
CA PRO A 99 -2.93 21.73 6.03
C PRO A 99 -3.69 23.05 6.23
N GLU A 100 -4.02 23.76 5.15
CA GLU A 100 -4.69 25.07 5.20
C GLU A 100 -6.23 24.97 5.18
N CYS A 101 -6.80 24.01 4.47
CA CYS A 101 -8.26 23.95 4.28
C CYS A 101 -8.90 22.62 4.68
N GLY A 102 -8.11 21.63 5.08
CA GLY A 102 -8.60 20.32 5.52
C GLY A 102 -9.02 19.38 4.39
N TYR A 103 -9.01 19.84 3.14
CA TYR A 103 -9.28 18.96 1.99
C TYR A 103 -8.24 17.85 1.93
N ALA A 104 -8.72 16.61 1.89
CA ALA A 104 -7.87 15.45 1.72
C ALA A 104 -8.44 14.50 0.68
N ALA A 105 -7.57 13.74 0.03
CA ALA A 105 -7.95 12.66 -0.86
C ALA A 105 -6.79 11.68 -0.98
N LEU A 106 -7.06 10.46 -1.47
CA LEU A 106 -5.97 9.62 -1.96
C LEU A 106 -5.26 10.33 -3.12
N GLY A 107 -3.94 10.17 -3.24
CA GLY A 107 -3.12 10.99 -4.14
C GLY A 107 -3.62 11.02 -5.60
N ARG A 108 -4.20 9.92 -6.07
CA ARG A 108 -4.79 9.80 -7.42
C ARG A 108 -6.06 10.64 -7.64
N PHE A 109 -6.80 10.92 -6.58
CA PHE A 109 -8.06 11.68 -6.62
C PHE A 109 -7.88 13.12 -6.14
N PHE A 110 -6.67 13.50 -5.71
CA PHE A 110 -6.45 14.78 -5.05
C PHE A 110 -6.68 15.98 -5.97
N GLN A 111 -6.15 15.95 -7.20
CA GLN A 111 -6.10 17.13 -8.07
C GLN A 111 -7.43 17.47 -8.78
N TYR A 112 -8.43 16.59 -8.74
CA TYR A 112 -9.64 16.73 -9.55
C TYR A 112 -10.84 17.14 -8.70
N LEU A 113 -11.16 18.45 -8.70
CA LEU A 113 -12.39 18.99 -8.11
C LEU A 113 -13.10 19.91 -9.11
N SER A 114 -14.42 19.74 -9.25
CA SER A 114 -15.27 20.72 -9.93
C SER A 114 -15.56 21.94 -9.04
N SER A 115 -15.99 23.06 -9.62
CA SER A 115 -16.37 24.26 -8.84
C SER A 115 -17.45 23.97 -7.79
N ALA A 116 -18.40 23.08 -8.10
CA ALA A 116 -19.41 22.65 -7.14
C ALA A 116 -18.79 21.85 -5.97
N GLN A 117 -17.86 20.94 -6.26
CA GLN A 117 -17.16 20.17 -5.24
C GLN A 117 -16.28 21.05 -4.35
N ILE A 118 -15.59 22.05 -4.93
CA ILE A 118 -14.82 23.04 -4.17
C ILE A 118 -15.73 23.77 -3.18
N LYS A 119 -16.92 24.20 -3.62
CA LYS A 119 -17.92 24.83 -2.74
C LYS A 119 -18.31 23.93 -1.58
N TYR A 120 -18.65 22.65 -1.86
CA TYR A 120 -19.01 21.69 -0.80
C TYR A 120 -17.88 21.46 0.20
N VAL A 121 -16.64 21.34 -0.27
CA VAL A 121 -15.46 21.20 0.59
C VAL A 121 -15.28 22.42 1.49
N ARG A 122 -15.40 23.64 0.93
CA ARG A 122 -15.25 24.88 1.71
C ARG A 122 -16.33 25.00 2.79
N GLU A 123 -17.58 24.74 2.44
CA GLU A 123 -18.73 24.87 3.34
C GLU A 123 -18.74 23.84 4.47
N ASN A 124 -18.36 22.59 4.18
CA ASN A 124 -18.54 21.47 5.11
C ASN A 124 -17.25 21.04 5.84
N ILE A 125 -16.09 21.30 5.24
CA ILE A 125 -14.79 20.89 5.79
C ILE A 125 -14.01 22.10 6.24
N THR A 126 -13.68 23.01 5.31
CA THR A 126 -12.78 24.13 5.59
C THR A 126 -13.31 25.04 6.70
N SER A 127 -14.62 25.31 6.72
CA SER A 127 -15.28 26.12 7.76
C SER A 127 -15.10 25.59 9.19
N LYS A 128 -14.81 24.29 9.35
CA LYS A 128 -14.68 23.60 10.64
C LYS A 128 -13.27 23.05 10.87
N PHE A 129 -12.38 23.18 9.88
CA PHE A 129 -11.06 22.62 9.95
C PHE A 129 -10.12 23.56 10.69
N HIS A 130 -9.44 23.04 11.70
CA HIS A 130 -8.36 23.74 12.38
C HIS A 130 -7.04 23.29 11.78
N ASN A 131 -6.22 24.26 11.36
CA ASN A 131 -4.92 24.01 10.77
C ASN A 131 -4.10 23.04 11.63
N GLN A 132 -3.53 22.03 10.98
CA GLN A 132 -2.70 21.03 11.64
C GLN A 132 -1.31 21.07 11.04
N LYS A 133 -0.32 21.20 11.92
CA LYS A 133 1.07 20.97 11.59
C LYS A 133 1.38 19.50 11.83
N PHE A 134 1.89 18.84 10.80
CA PHE A 134 2.42 17.49 10.91
C PHE A 134 3.94 17.62 10.90
N GLU A 135 4.55 17.37 12.05
CA GLU A 135 5.99 17.44 12.25
C GLU A 135 6.55 16.02 12.25
N GLY A 136 7.72 15.83 11.64
CA GLY A 136 8.36 14.52 11.57
C GLY A 136 9.01 14.24 10.23
N SER A 137 9.94 13.29 10.25
CA SER A 137 10.67 12.78 9.09
C SER A 137 9.82 11.78 8.28
N TYR A 138 8.87 11.09 8.91
CA TYR A 138 7.97 10.08 8.34
C TYR A 138 6.57 10.17 9.00
N TYR A 139 5.55 9.51 8.43
CA TYR A 139 4.22 9.46 9.04
C TYR A 139 4.08 8.27 9.98
N THR A 140 3.53 8.52 11.16
CA THR A 140 3.06 7.45 12.05
C THR A 140 1.78 6.82 11.51
N TYR A 141 1.43 5.61 11.98
CA TYR A 141 0.16 5.00 11.60
C TYR A 141 -1.05 5.84 12.04
N ASP A 142 -0.99 6.51 13.18
CA ASP A 142 -2.10 7.34 13.66
C ASP A 142 -2.32 8.57 12.78
N GLU A 143 -1.23 9.22 12.35
CA GLU A 143 -1.31 10.31 11.39
C GLU A 143 -1.84 9.84 10.04
N ALA A 144 -1.36 8.70 9.54
CA ALA A 144 -1.83 8.11 8.30
C ALA A 144 -3.33 7.80 8.36
N ILE A 145 -3.79 7.12 9.42
CA ILE A 145 -5.21 6.79 9.62
C ILE A 145 -6.05 8.07 9.67
N LYS A 146 -5.60 9.11 10.38
CA LYS A 146 -6.29 10.40 10.44
C LYS A 146 -6.41 11.05 9.07
N ARG A 147 -5.32 11.09 8.28
CA ARG A 147 -5.31 11.62 6.91
C ARG A 147 -6.26 10.86 6.00
N HIS A 148 -6.30 9.53 6.09
CA HIS A 148 -7.19 8.70 5.28
C HIS A 148 -8.67 8.86 5.68
N LYS A 149 -8.96 9.02 6.98
CA LYS A 149 -10.32 9.34 7.45
C LYS A 149 -10.79 10.71 6.93
N LEU A 150 -9.91 11.71 6.89
CA LEU A 150 -10.21 13.01 6.27
C LEU A 150 -10.42 12.88 4.74
N ALA A 151 -9.66 12.00 4.08
CA ALA A 151 -9.86 11.69 2.67
C ALA A 151 -11.23 11.02 2.42
N LEU A 152 -11.65 10.11 3.29
CA LEU A 152 -12.98 9.49 3.22
C LEU A 152 -14.10 10.52 3.46
N LEU A 153 -13.95 11.38 4.47
CA LEU A 153 -14.90 12.47 4.71
C LEU A 153 -15.00 13.39 3.50
N SER A 154 -13.87 13.76 2.91
CA SER A 154 -13.82 14.61 1.72
C SER A 154 -14.49 13.95 0.52
N SER A 155 -14.31 12.63 0.32
CA SER A 155 -14.96 11.88 -0.75
C SER A 155 -16.48 11.77 -0.55
N MET A 156 -16.96 11.72 0.70
CA MET A 156 -18.38 11.83 1.02
C MET A 156 -18.94 13.22 0.70
N VAL A 157 -18.30 14.28 1.21
CA VAL A 157 -18.73 15.68 1.03
C VAL A 157 -18.76 16.09 -0.45
N LYS A 158 -17.74 15.71 -1.22
CA LYS A 158 -17.68 16.03 -2.66
C LYS A 158 -18.55 15.13 -3.54
N ASN A 159 -19.35 14.25 -2.94
CA ASN A 159 -20.15 13.24 -3.64
C ASN A 159 -19.32 12.45 -4.67
N ALA A 160 -18.16 11.96 -4.24
CA ALA A 160 -17.31 11.13 -5.08
C ALA A 160 -18.00 9.81 -5.47
N LYS A 161 -17.43 9.15 -6.49
CA LYS A 161 -17.82 7.79 -6.91
C LYS A 161 -17.84 6.84 -5.71
N THR A 162 -18.73 5.86 -5.74
CA THR A 162 -18.85 4.83 -4.69
C THR A 162 -17.56 4.02 -4.60
N SER A 163 -16.95 3.72 -5.75
CA SER A 163 -15.65 3.04 -5.81
C SER A 163 -14.51 3.80 -5.10
N GLU A 164 -14.48 5.13 -5.19
CA GLU A 164 -13.48 5.95 -4.49
C GLU A 164 -13.65 5.85 -2.97
N LYS A 165 -14.89 5.89 -2.47
CA LYS A 165 -15.22 5.71 -1.06
C LYS A 165 -14.82 4.30 -0.59
N ALA A 166 -15.19 3.27 -1.34
CA ALA A 166 -14.86 1.88 -1.06
C ALA A 166 -13.35 1.62 -1.01
N TYR A 167 -12.61 2.16 -1.98
CA TYR A 167 -11.15 2.04 -2.02
C TYR A 167 -10.49 2.76 -0.85
N THR A 168 -11.03 3.90 -0.44
CA THR A 168 -10.52 4.63 0.73
C THR A 168 -10.77 3.83 2.02
N CYS A 169 -11.94 3.19 2.17
CA CYS A 169 -12.20 2.27 3.29
C CYS A 169 -11.21 1.10 3.31
N LEU A 170 -10.94 0.47 2.16
CA LEU A 170 -9.97 -0.63 2.05
C LEU A 170 -8.57 -0.19 2.51
N LYS A 171 -8.12 1.00 2.09
CA LYS A 171 -6.83 1.57 2.52
C LYS A 171 -6.78 1.83 4.03
N ILE A 172 -7.87 2.31 4.62
CA ILE A 172 -7.96 2.51 6.07
C ILE A 172 -7.87 1.17 6.81
N ALA A 173 -8.58 0.14 6.35
CA ALA A 173 -8.49 -1.20 6.93
C ALA A 173 -7.04 -1.72 6.93
N TRP A 174 -6.34 -1.57 5.80
CA TRP A 174 -4.93 -1.96 5.70
C TRP A 174 -4.00 -1.17 6.61
N LEU A 175 -4.29 0.11 6.89
CA LEU A 175 -3.53 0.89 7.87
C LEU A 175 -3.76 0.39 9.30
N TYR A 176 -4.97 -0.03 9.65
CA TYR A 176 -5.24 -0.66 10.95
C TYR A 176 -4.49 -1.98 11.08
N ARG A 177 -4.48 -2.82 10.02
CA ARG A 177 -3.66 -4.03 9.95
C ARG A 177 -2.18 -3.71 10.13
N GLY A 178 -1.65 -2.75 9.39
CA GLY A 178 -0.25 -2.33 9.49
C GLY A 178 0.11 -1.81 10.87
N LYS A 179 -0.77 -1.02 11.50
CA LYS A 179 -0.59 -0.56 12.88
C LYS A 179 -0.54 -1.74 13.86
N ARG A 180 -1.42 -2.73 13.69
CA ARG A 180 -1.45 -3.95 14.51
C ARG A 180 -0.16 -4.75 14.35
N GLU A 181 0.30 -4.97 13.12
CA GLU A 181 1.53 -5.71 12.81
C GLU A 181 2.80 -5.04 13.36
N ASN A 182 2.76 -3.73 13.61
CA ASN A 182 3.89 -2.94 14.11
C ASN A 182 3.70 -2.47 15.57
N LEU A 183 2.71 -3.01 16.28
CA LEU A 183 2.47 -2.66 17.68
C LEU A 183 3.57 -3.28 18.56
N SER A 184 4.17 -2.49 19.45
CA SER A 184 5.18 -3.02 20.38
C SER A 184 4.54 -3.96 21.39
N ASN A 185 5.19 -5.09 21.69
CA ASN A 185 4.75 -6.02 22.73
C ASN A 185 4.70 -5.37 24.12
N ASP A 186 5.47 -4.31 24.35
CA ASP A 186 5.48 -3.55 25.61
C ASP A 186 4.29 -2.56 25.73
N THR A 187 3.37 -2.55 24.76
CA THR A 187 2.21 -1.67 24.78
C THR A 187 1.30 -2.03 25.95
N LYS A 188 0.98 -1.03 26.78
CA LYS A 188 0.00 -1.20 27.87
C LYS A 188 -1.34 -1.68 27.31
N ASN A 189 -1.91 -2.72 27.92
CA ASN A 189 -3.13 -3.37 27.46
C ASN A 189 -3.04 -3.90 26.01
N TYR A 190 -1.88 -4.44 25.64
CA TYR A 190 -1.58 -4.96 24.30
C TYR A 190 -2.74 -5.76 23.68
N GLU A 191 -3.26 -6.77 24.38
CA GLU A 191 -4.36 -7.60 23.86
C GLU A 191 -5.63 -6.81 23.52
N ASN A 192 -5.98 -5.82 24.36
CA ASN A 192 -7.14 -4.98 24.12
C ASN A 192 -6.93 -4.04 22.93
N GLU A 193 -5.72 -3.49 22.78
CA GLU A 193 -5.37 -2.66 21.62
C GLU A 193 -5.37 -3.49 20.33
N ILE A 194 -4.83 -4.72 20.35
CA ILE A 194 -4.91 -5.66 19.22
C ILE A 194 -6.37 -5.91 18.81
N LYS A 195 -7.26 -6.21 19.77
CA LYS A 195 -8.69 -6.44 19.51
C LYS A 195 -9.37 -5.20 18.93
N LYS A 196 -9.06 -4.01 19.45
CA LYS A 196 -9.61 -2.74 18.94
C LYS A 196 -9.15 -2.43 17.52
N LEU A 197 -7.87 -2.67 17.21
CA LEU A 197 -7.32 -2.49 15.87
C LEU A 197 -7.92 -3.49 14.89
N GLN A 198 -8.11 -4.75 15.30
CA GLN A 198 -8.81 -5.77 14.52
C GLN A 198 -10.26 -5.37 14.23
N ALA A 199 -11.03 -4.99 15.25
CA ALA A 199 -12.42 -4.56 15.06
C ALA A 199 -12.53 -3.34 14.12
N SER A 200 -11.57 -2.41 14.22
CA SER A 200 -11.51 -1.26 13.29
C SER A 200 -11.21 -1.70 11.86
N GLU A 201 -10.27 -2.64 11.67
CA GLU A 201 -10.00 -3.23 10.35
C GLU A 201 -11.26 -3.87 9.78
N ASP A 202 -11.92 -4.75 10.54
CA ASP A 202 -13.09 -5.51 10.09
C ASP A 202 -14.25 -4.59 9.69
N GLU A 203 -14.50 -3.52 10.47
CA GLU A 203 -15.52 -2.53 10.13
C GLU A 203 -15.23 -1.87 8.77
N PHE A 204 -13.99 -1.46 8.53
CA PHE A 204 -13.62 -0.81 7.26
C PHE A 204 -13.57 -1.79 6.09
N LEU A 205 -13.22 -3.06 6.30
CA LEU A 205 -13.31 -4.11 5.29
C LEU A 205 -14.75 -4.36 4.87
N MET A 206 -15.69 -4.41 5.83
CA MET A 206 -17.12 -4.56 5.52
C MET A 206 -17.63 -3.39 4.67
N LYS A 207 -17.30 -2.14 5.04
CA LYS A 207 -17.68 -0.96 4.25
C LYS A 207 -17.03 -0.95 2.86
N ALA A 208 -15.80 -1.43 2.75
CA ALA A 208 -15.13 -1.56 1.46
C ALA A 208 -15.84 -2.58 0.57
N TYR A 209 -16.21 -3.74 1.12
CA TYR A 209 -16.97 -4.76 0.41
C TYR A 209 -18.32 -4.22 -0.08
N GLU A 210 -19.12 -3.59 0.79
CA GLU A 210 -20.43 -3.03 0.42
C GLU A 210 -20.29 -1.99 -0.70
N GLY A 211 -19.31 -1.09 -0.56
CA GLY A 211 -19.05 -0.04 -1.54
C GLY A 211 -18.58 -0.61 -2.89
N PHE A 212 -17.65 -1.55 -2.89
CA PHE A 212 -17.18 -2.16 -4.13
C PHE A 212 -18.25 -3.02 -4.80
N ASN A 213 -18.99 -3.82 -4.04
CA ASN A 213 -20.09 -4.62 -4.58
C ASN A 213 -21.17 -3.72 -5.21
N GLY A 214 -21.51 -2.62 -4.53
CA GLY A 214 -22.45 -1.62 -5.05
C GLY A 214 -21.92 -0.87 -6.28
N ALA A 215 -20.61 -0.63 -6.37
CA ALA A 215 -19.98 0.03 -7.52
C ALA A 215 -19.80 -0.91 -8.72
N PHE A 216 -19.58 -2.21 -8.49
CA PHE A 216 -19.20 -3.19 -9.51
C PHE A 216 -20.19 -3.25 -10.69
N SER A 217 -21.48 -3.12 -10.40
CA SER A 217 -22.55 -3.14 -11.40
C SER A 217 -22.98 -1.76 -11.92
N LYS A 218 -22.45 -0.67 -11.34
CA LYS A 218 -22.94 0.70 -11.57
C LYS A 218 -21.89 1.67 -12.12
N GLU A 219 -20.61 1.29 -12.06
CA GLU A 219 -19.50 2.13 -12.48
C GLU A 219 -18.62 1.41 -13.51
N ASP A 220 -18.10 2.17 -14.46
CA ASP A 220 -17.23 1.62 -15.51
C ASP A 220 -15.82 1.29 -15.00
N PHE A 221 -15.20 0.31 -15.65
CA PHE A 221 -13.79 -0.03 -15.49
C PHE A 221 -12.90 0.81 -16.44
N PRO A 222 -11.66 1.17 -16.05
CA PRO A 222 -10.97 0.76 -14.84
C PRO A 222 -11.45 1.51 -13.58
N MET A 223 -11.83 0.76 -12.56
CA MET A 223 -12.34 1.27 -11.30
C MET A 223 -11.19 1.47 -10.32
N CYS A 224 -10.96 2.70 -9.87
CA CYS A 224 -9.77 3.04 -9.08
C CYS A 224 -8.48 2.50 -9.74
N GLY A 225 -8.39 2.60 -11.07
CA GLY A 225 -7.25 2.10 -11.88
C GLY A 225 -7.04 0.59 -11.83
N MET A 226 -8.03 -0.18 -11.40
CA MET A 226 -8.04 -1.63 -11.44
C MET A 226 -8.98 -2.11 -12.55
N ASP A 227 -8.57 -3.14 -13.27
CA ASP A 227 -9.44 -3.82 -14.23
C ASP A 227 -10.56 -4.59 -13.53
N GLU A 228 -11.58 -4.98 -14.30
CA GLU A 228 -12.75 -5.71 -13.84
C GLU A 228 -12.41 -6.96 -13.01
N TYR A 229 -11.47 -7.78 -13.48
CA TYR A 229 -11.13 -9.04 -12.82
C TYR A 229 -10.36 -8.80 -11.52
N THR A 230 -9.50 -7.78 -11.48
CA THR A 230 -8.82 -7.37 -10.24
C THR A 230 -9.83 -6.89 -9.19
N VAL A 231 -10.82 -6.08 -9.58
CA VAL A 231 -11.88 -5.66 -8.64
C VAL A 231 -12.74 -6.85 -8.22
N MET A 232 -13.10 -7.73 -9.15
CA MET A 232 -13.89 -8.94 -8.87
C MET A 232 -13.19 -9.83 -7.84
N TYR A 233 -11.86 -9.99 -7.95
CA TYR A 233 -11.06 -10.70 -6.96
C TYR A 233 -11.12 -10.02 -5.59
N ILE A 234 -10.90 -8.70 -5.52
CA ILE A 234 -10.98 -7.95 -4.25
C ILE A 234 -12.36 -8.11 -3.61
N VAL A 235 -13.45 -7.94 -4.38
CA VAL A 235 -14.80 -8.10 -3.81
C VAL A 235 -15.01 -9.53 -3.31
N SER A 236 -14.46 -10.53 -3.99
CA SER A 236 -14.53 -11.93 -3.55
C SER A 236 -13.78 -12.17 -2.23
N ASP A 237 -12.56 -11.64 -2.10
CA ASP A 237 -11.76 -11.75 -0.87
C ASP A 237 -12.45 -11.03 0.30
N LEU A 238 -12.96 -9.83 0.06
CA LEU A 238 -13.67 -9.09 1.10
C LEU A 238 -15.01 -9.75 1.46
N ALA A 239 -15.73 -10.35 0.50
CA ALA A 239 -16.93 -11.14 0.76
C ALA A 239 -16.62 -12.36 1.64
N PHE A 240 -15.50 -13.04 1.37
CA PHE A 240 -15.04 -14.16 2.21
C PHE A 240 -14.78 -13.69 3.65
N ARG A 241 -14.05 -12.58 3.84
CA ARG A 241 -13.80 -11.99 5.17
C ARG A 241 -15.08 -11.54 5.87
N ALA A 242 -16.09 -11.13 5.11
CA ALA A 242 -17.42 -10.78 5.61
C ALA A 242 -18.30 -12.01 5.93
N GLY A 243 -17.80 -13.24 5.78
CA GLY A 243 -18.55 -14.48 5.99
C GLY A 243 -19.53 -14.84 4.87
N LYS A 244 -19.49 -14.12 3.74
CA LYS A 244 -20.39 -14.31 2.59
C LYS A 244 -19.81 -15.32 1.60
N LEU A 245 -19.67 -16.57 2.07
CA LEU A 245 -18.96 -17.63 1.35
C LEU A 245 -19.53 -17.90 -0.05
N ASP A 246 -20.87 -17.97 -0.18
CA ASP A 246 -21.52 -18.26 -1.46
C ASP A 246 -21.32 -17.15 -2.50
N GLU A 247 -21.32 -15.90 -2.05
CA GLU A 247 -21.09 -14.74 -2.92
C GLU A 247 -19.63 -14.70 -3.39
N ALA A 248 -18.69 -14.91 -2.46
CA ALA A 248 -17.27 -15.04 -2.78
C ALA A 248 -17.02 -16.14 -3.82
N MET A 249 -17.58 -17.33 -3.63
CA MET A 249 -17.42 -18.47 -4.56
C MET A 249 -18.02 -18.21 -5.94
N ARG A 250 -19.17 -17.53 -6.00
CA ARG A 250 -19.81 -17.17 -7.27
C ARG A 250 -18.93 -16.22 -8.08
N MET A 251 -18.43 -15.17 -7.44
CA MET A 251 -17.56 -14.18 -8.09
C MET A 251 -16.23 -14.80 -8.56
N LEU A 252 -15.61 -15.65 -7.72
CA LEU A 252 -14.39 -16.36 -8.11
C LEU A 252 -14.60 -17.32 -9.29
N SER A 253 -15.74 -18.01 -9.34
CA SER A 253 -16.04 -18.91 -10.45
C SER A 253 -16.17 -18.13 -11.76
N HIS A 254 -16.81 -16.95 -11.74
CA HIS A 254 -16.88 -16.07 -12.90
C HIS A 254 -15.49 -15.57 -13.33
N LEU A 255 -14.67 -15.16 -12.36
CA LEU A 255 -13.28 -14.71 -12.60
C LEU A 255 -12.43 -15.80 -13.27
N LEU A 256 -12.47 -17.02 -12.74
CA LEU A 256 -11.66 -18.14 -13.21
C LEU A 256 -12.03 -18.58 -14.63
N SER A 257 -13.32 -18.51 -14.98
CA SER A 257 -13.82 -18.77 -16.34
C SER A 257 -13.57 -17.61 -17.31
N GLY A 258 -13.26 -16.42 -16.80
CA GLY A 258 -13.00 -15.22 -17.60
C GLY A 258 -11.77 -15.34 -18.49
N ARG A 259 -11.93 -15.08 -19.79
CA ARG A 259 -10.81 -15.08 -20.75
C ARG A 259 -9.90 -13.86 -20.60
N GLY A 260 -10.42 -12.75 -20.08
CA GLY A 260 -9.65 -11.50 -19.89
C GLY A 260 -8.88 -11.41 -18.56
N ALA A 261 -9.07 -12.36 -17.64
CA ALA A 261 -8.35 -12.38 -16.38
C ALA A 261 -6.90 -12.86 -16.58
N ASN A 262 -5.94 -12.07 -16.09
CA ASN A 262 -4.53 -12.45 -16.13
C ASN A 262 -4.21 -13.61 -15.15
N ASP A 263 -3.11 -14.32 -15.40
CA ASP A 263 -2.74 -15.50 -14.63
C ASP A 263 -2.46 -15.20 -13.16
N ARG A 264 -1.90 -14.03 -12.86
CA ARG A 264 -1.61 -13.62 -11.47
C ARG A 264 -2.89 -13.55 -10.63
N VAL A 265 -3.93 -12.91 -11.16
CA VAL A 265 -5.23 -12.79 -10.49
C VAL A 265 -5.92 -14.15 -10.44
N LYS A 266 -5.85 -14.97 -11.49
CA LYS A 266 -6.39 -16.34 -11.48
C LYS A 266 -5.72 -17.23 -10.43
N ASN A 267 -4.40 -17.15 -10.26
CA ASN A 267 -3.69 -17.94 -9.26
C ASN A 267 -4.17 -17.62 -7.85
N LYS A 268 -4.23 -16.33 -7.49
CA LYS A 268 -4.79 -15.88 -6.22
C LYS A 268 -6.27 -16.29 -6.04
N ALA A 269 -7.06 -16.21 -7.11
CA ALA A 269 -8.45 -16.66 -7.08
C ALA A 269 -8.61 -18.16 -6.80
N ARG A 270 -7.69 -19.00 -7.30
CA ARG A 270 -7.67 -20.44 -6.97
C ARG A 270 -7.29 -20.68 -5.51
N GLU A 271 -6.29 -19.96 -5.00
CA GLU A 271 -5.88 -20.03 -3.58
C GLU A 271 -7.07 -19.70 -2.67
N LEU A 272 -7.72 -18.55 -2.90
CA LEU A 272 -8.88 -18.12 -2.13
C LEU A 272 -10.06 -19.11 -2.25
N LYS A 273 -10.28 -19.70 -3.43
CA LYS A 273 -11.33 -20.71 -3.63
C LYS A 273 -11.13 -21.93 -2.72
N GLU A 274 -9.89 -22.39 -2.56
CA GLU A 274 -9.58 -23.51 -1.67
C GLU A 274 -9.73 -23.12 -0.19
N GLU A 275 -9.41 -21.87 0.19
CA GLU A 275 -9.69 -21.36 1.54
C GLU A 275 -11.18 -21.34 1.86
N ILE A 276 -12.02 -20.88 0.92
CA ILE A 276 -13.47 -20.85 1.11
C ILE A 276 -14.04 -22.25 1.25
N LYS A 277 -13.60 -23.24 0.45
CA LYS A 277 -14.06 -24.63 0.59
C LYS A 277 -13.76 -25.19 1.98
N LYS A 278 -12.54 -24.99 2.49
CA LYS A 278 -12.17 -25.41 3.84
C LYS A 278 -13.06 -24.76 4.90
N ALA A 279 -13.39 -23.48 4.74
CA ALA A 279 -14.31 -22.79 5.65
C ALA A 279 -15.75 -23.32 5.54
N GLN A 280 -16.21 -23.72 4.35
CA GLN A 280 -17.53 -24.34 4.15
C GLN A 280 -17.60 -25.73 4.79
N GLU A 281 -16.56 -26.54 4.66
CA GLU A 281 -16.44 -27.86 5.29
C GLU A 281 -16.45 -27.73 6.83
N ALA A 282 -15.65 -26.81 7.38
CA ALA A 282 -15.60 -26.56 8.82
C ALA A 282 -16.91 -26.01 9.42
N ASN A 283 -17.79 -25.41 8.61
CA ASN A 283 -19.11 -24.95 9.05
C ASN A 283 -20.18 -26.05 9.00
N GLN A 284 -19.88 -27.20 8.38
CA GLN A 284 -20.78 -28.36 8.29
C GLN A 284 -20.49 -29.42 9.37
N GLU A 285 -19.32 -29.34 10.02
CA GLU A 285 -18.93 -30.12 11.20
C GLU A 285 -19.44 -29.49 12.50
#